data_AF-A0A534CP33-F1
#
_entry.id   AF-A0A534CP33-F1
#
_cell.length_a   1.000
_cell.length_b   1.000
_cell.length_c   1.000
_cell.angle_alpha   90.00
_cell.angle_beta   90.00
_cell.angle_gamma   90.00
#
_symmetry.space_group_name_H-M   'P 1'
#
loop_
_entity.id
_entity.type
_entity.pdbx_description
1 polymer ?
#
loop_
_entity_poly.entity_id
_entity_poly.type
_entity_poly.pdbx_seq_one_letter_code
_entity_poly.pdbx_strand_id
1 'polypeptide(L)'
;MDRLAAVHCGPILVKETGVPTAPASAGYNEARQASFYRLLRERLPATGGRAFAYFAAFDAPWRAYDALAAPGARPGVHPEEAHWGLYDADREPKRAARELPPLTSPPSPP
;
A
#
# COMPACT_ATOMS: atom_id res chain seq x y z
N MET A 1 -12.18 -13.33 -1.56
CA MET A 1 -12.22 -13.08 -3.01
C MET A 1 -13.20 -14.01 -3.72
N ASP A 2 -13.35 -15.25 -3.27
CA ASP A 2 -14.14 -16.29 -3.95
C ASP A 2 -15.61 -15.91 -4.16
N ARG A 3 -16.24 -15.26 -3.18
CA ARG A 3 -17.61 -14.73 -3.35
C ARG A 3 -17.73 -13.69 -4.46
N LEU A 4 -16.70 -12.84 -4.63
CA LEU A 4 -16.68 -11.81 -5.67
C LEU A 4 -16.40 -12.44 -7.05
N ALA A 5 -15.49 -13.41 -7.10
CA ALA A 5 -15.18 -14.17 -8.31
C ALA A 5 -16.35 -15.04 -8.78
N ALA A 6 -17.23 -15.49 -7.87
CA ALA A 6 -18.42 -16.25 -8.21
C ALA A 6 -19.50 -15.42 -8.93
N VAL A 7 -19.47 -14.09 -8.82
CA VAL A 7 -20.51 -13.20 -9.37
C VAL A 7 -19.99 -12.21 -10.42
N HIS A 8 -18.66 -12.11 -10.59
CA HIS A 8 -18.04 -11.26 -11.59
C HIS A 8 -16.96 -12.00 -12.38
N CYS A 9 -16.95 -11.78 -13.69
CA CYS A 9 -15.91 -12.29 -14.57
C CYS A 9 -14.65 -11.42 -14.50
N GLY A 10 -13.48 -12.05 -14.61
CA GLY A 10 -12.19 -11.38 -14.73
C GLY A 10 -11.39 -11.30 -13.41
N PRO A 11 -10.14 -10.80 -13.49
CA PRO A 11 -9.27 -10.69 -12.34
C PRO A 11 -9.73 -9.64 -11.34
N ILE A 12 -9.51 -9.89 -10.05
CA ILE A 12 -9.84 -8.96 -8.98
C ILE A 12 -8.57 -8.21 -8.53
N LEU A 13 -8.59 -6.89 -8.62
CA LEU A 13 -7.49 -6.02 -8.17
C LEU A 13 -7.93 -5.16 -6.98
N VAL A 14 -7.21 -5.27 -5.87
CA VAL A 14 -7.29 -4.27 -4.79
C VAL A 14 -6.42 -3.08 -5.18
N LYS A 15 -7.04 -1.96 -5.55
CA LYS A 15 -6.33 -0.83 -6.17
C LYS A 15 -5.54 0.04 -5.19
N GLU A 16 -6.03 0.22 -3.97
CA GLU A 16 -5.42 1.12 -2.99
C GLU A 16 -5.38 0.41 -1.63
N THR A 17 -4.18 0.03 -1.21
CA THR A 17 -3.97 -0.68 0.06
C THR A 17 -2.64 -0.25 0.67
N GLY A 18 -2.65 0.10 1.95
CA GLY A 18 -1.44 0.49 2.66
C GLY A 18 -1.72 0.90 4.09
N VAL A 19 -0.65 1.28 4.78
CA VAL A 19 -0.67 2.01 6.06
C VAL A 19 0.48 3.02 6.05
N PRO A 20 0.32 4.18 6.69
CA PRO A 20 1.38 5.20 6.74
C PRO A 20 2.49 4.80 7.72
N THR A 21 3.65 5.45 7.61
CA THR A 21 4.82 5.22 8.48
C THR A 21 4.99 6.27 9.57
N ALA A 22 4.18 7.32 9.60
CA ALA A 22 4.16 8.32 10.66
C ALA A 22 2.74 8.93 10.79
N PRO A 23 2.43 9.66 11.88
CA PRO A 23 3.28 9.91 13.03
C PRO A 23 3.32 8.74 14.02
N ALA A 24 4.41 8.63 14.78
CA ALA A 24 4.56 7.61 15.84
C ALA A 24 3.52 7.75 16.96
N SER A 25 3.03 8.97 17.21
CA SER A 25 1.98 9.25 18.21
C SER A 25 0.65 8.58 17.86
N ALA A 26 0.36 8.35 16.58
CA ALA A 26 -0.79 7.58 16.11
C ALA A 26 -0.49 6.07 15.99
N GLY A 27 0.70 5.64 16.44
CA GLY A 27 1.15 4.26 16.36
C GLY A 27 1.60 3.83 14.96
N TYR A 28 1.89 4.76 14.05
CA TYR A 28 2.46 4.44 12.74
C TYR A 28 3.99 4.38 12.80
N ASN A 29 4.57 3.45 12.04
CA ASN A 29 6.02 3.31 11.85
C ASN A 29 6.30 2.39 10.65
N GLU A 30 7.54 2.42 10.15
CA GLU A 30 7.98 1.57 9.04
C GLU A 30 7.82 0.07 9.31
N ALA A 31 8.04 -0.39 10.55
CA ALA A 31 7.93 -1.80 10.89
C ALA A 31 6.50 -2.33 10.76
N ARG A 32 5.49 -1.49 11.08
CA ARG A 32 4.08 -1.79 10.88
C ARG A 32 3.70 -1.80 9.41
N GLN A 33 4.20 -0.84 8.62
CA GLN A 33 3.98 -0.83 7.17
C GLN A 33 4.58 -2.08 6.51
N ALA A 34 5.82 -2.44 6.86
CA ALA A 34 6.47 -3.64 6.37
C ALA A 34 5.67 -4.91 6.74
N SER A 35 5.27 -5.02 8.01
CA SER A 35 4.46 -6.15 8.49
C SER A 35 3.10 -6.24 7.78
N PHE A 36 2.44 -5.11 7.54
CA PHE A 36 1.17 -5.05 6.80
C PHE A 36 1.32 -5.62 5.40
N TYR A 37 2.30 -5.13 4.62
CA TYR A 37 2.49 -5.60 3.26
C TYR A 37 2.99 -7.04 3.19
N ARG A 38 3.84 -7.47 4.12
CA ARG A 38 4.26 -8.88 4.24
C ARG A 38 3.05 -9.80 4.44
N LEU A 39 2.22 -9.50 5.44
CA LEU A 39 0.99 -10.27 5.71
C LEU A 39 0.03 -10.22 4.52
N LEU A 40 -0.09 -9.09 3.83
CA LEU A 40 -0.94 -8.96 2.65
C LEU A 40 -0.45 -9.87 1.50
N ARG A 41 0.87 -9.93 1.24
CA ARG A 41 1.44 -10.88 0.27
C ARG A 41 1.23 -12.34 0.66
N GLU A 42 1.33 -12.67 1.95
CA GLU A 42 1.10 -14.03 2.46
C GLU A 42 -0.37 -14.46 2.34
N ARG A 43 -1.32 -13.55 2.64
CA ARG A 43 -2.76 -13.85 2.67
C ARG A 43 -3.44 -13.67 1.32
N LEU A 44 -2.92 -12.79 0.47
CA LEU A 44 -3.40 -12.50 -0.87
C LEU A 44 -2.24 -12.62 -1.87
N PRO A 45 -1.68 -13.83 -2.07
CA PRO A 45 -0.64 -14.02 -3.06
C PRO A 45 -1.19 -13.67 -4.45
N ALA A 46 -0.36 -12.95 -5.21
CA ALA A 46 -0.69 -12.54 -6.57
C ALA A 46 -0.81 -13.77 -7.48
N THR A 47 -1.87 -13.81 -8.28
CA THR A 47 -2.13 -14.83 -9.31
C THR A 47 -2.71 -14.14 -10.55
N GLY A 48 -2.88 -14.87 -11.66
CA GLY A 48 -3.59 -14.34 -12.83
C GLY A 48 -5.05 -13.93 -12.54
N GLY A 49 -5.65 -14.41 -11.45
CA GLY A 49 -7.02 -14.08 -11.06
C GLY A 49 -7.14 -13.01 -9.97
N ARG A 50 -6.04 -12.64 -9.28
CA ARG A 50 -6.08 -11.62 -8.23
C ARG A 50 -4.74 -10.97 -7.95
N ALA A 51 -4.76 -9.70 -7.59
CA ALA A 51 -3.60 -8.98 -7.10
C ALA A 51 -3.99 -7.81 -6.20
N PHE A 52 -3.00 -7.15 -5.61
CA PHE A 52 -3.17 -5.84 -4.98
C PHE A 52 -2.10 -4.88 -5.48
N ALA A 53 -2.41 -3.59 -5.45
CA ALA A 53 -1.47 -2.51 -5.65
C ALA A 53 -1.10 -1.87 -4.30
N TYR A 54 0.18 -1.51 -4.19
CA TYR A 54 0.69 -0.66 -3.12
C TYR A 54 0.14 0.75 -3.31
N PHE A 55 -0.28 1.41 -2.24
CA PHE A 55 -1.01 2.67 -2.34
C PHE A 55 -0.18 3.80 -2.98
N ALA A 56 0.98 4.12 -2.42
CA ALA A 56 1.86 5.17 -2.94
C ALA A 56 3.30 4.69 -3.02
N ALA A 57 4.00 5.09 -4.09
CA ALA A 57 5.43 4.83 -4.22
C ALA A 57 6.23 5.70 -3.25
N PHE A 58 6.02 7.02 -3.29
CA PHE A 58 6.80 7.99 -2.52
C PHE A 58 5.94 8.69 -1.47
N ASP A 59 6.57 9.11 -0.38
CA ASP A 59 6.00 10.09 0.53
C ASP A 59 5.74 11.40 -0.20
N ALA A 60 4.69 12.09 0.22
CA ALA A 60 4.23 13.32 -0.39
C ALA A 60 3.96 14.35 0.72
N PRO A 61 4.98 15.09 1.20
CA PRO A 61 4.88 15.94 2.38
C PRO A 61 3.73 16.94 2.36
N TRP A 62 3.35 17.43 1.18
CA TRP A 62 2.24 18.38 1.01
C TRP A 62 0.87 17.78 1.29
N ARG A 63 0.71 16.45 1.23
CA ARG A 63 -0.58 15.77 1.46
C ARG A 63 -1.05 15.85 2.91
N ALA A 64 -0.18 16.18 3.85
CA ALA A 64 -0.59 16.49 5.22
C ALA A 64 -1.58 17.67 5.31
N TYR A 65 -1.65 18.48 4.26
CA TYR A 65 -2.51 19.65 4.14
C TYR A 65 -3.62 19.48 3.10
N ASP A 66 -3.84 18.26 2.59
CA ASP A 66 -4.96 17.97 1.69
C ASP A 66 -6.28 18.37 2.36
N ALA A 67 -7.12 19.14 1.64
CA ALA A 67 -8.36 19.68 2.18
C ALA A 67 -9.35 18.59 2.65
N LEU A 68 -9.23 17.39 2.10
CA LEU A 68 -9.96 16.18 2.49
C LEU A 68 -8.97 15.02 2.53
N ALA A 69 -8.46 14.68 3.72
CA ALA A 69 -7.52 13.57 3.89
C ALA A 69 -8.14 12.20 3.55
N ALA A 70 -9.35 11.92 4.06
CA ALA A 70 -10.11 10.71 3.74
C ALA A 70 -11.62 10.94 3.97
N PRO A 71 -12.51 10.15 3.34
CA PRO A 71 -13.93 10.18 3.64
C PRO A 71 -14.18 10.00 5.16
N GLY A 72 -14.84 10.98 5.78
CA GLY A 72 -15.14 10.97 7.22
C GLY A 72 -14.02 11.49 8.13
N ALA A 73 -12.87 11.92 7.58
CA ALA A 73 -11.85 12.63 8.32
C ALA A 73 -12.38 14.00 8.81
N ARG A 74 -12.00 14.39 10.03
CA ARG A 74 -12.31 15.73 10.54
C ARG A 74 -11.51 16.77 9.73
N PRO A 75 -12.04 17.96 9.47
CA PRO A 75 -11.25 19.02 8.87
C PRO A 75 -9.98 19.32 9.68
N GLY A 76 -8.85 19.50 9.01
CA GLY A 76 -7.59 19.85 9.67
C GLY A 76 -6.36 19.31 8.94
N VAL A 77 -5.23 19.38 9.64
CA VAL A 77 -3.96 18.79 9.18
C VAL A 77 -3.96 17.31 9.53
N HIS A 78 -3.55 16.48 8.57
CA HIS A 78 -3.47 15.03 8.67
C HIS A 78 -2.04 14.57 8.42
N PRO A 79 -1.15 14.61 9.44
CA PRO A 79 0.27 14.31 9.25
C PRO A 79 0.52 12.95 8.61
N GLU A 80 -0.34 11.96 8.89
CA GLU A 80 -0.28 10.63 8.32
C GLU A 80 -0.34 10.60 6.79
N GLU A 81 -1.05 11.55 6.17
CA GLU A 81 -1.20 11.63 4.71
C GLU A 81 0.11 11.93 3.98
N ALA A 82 1.11 12.46 4.66
CA ALA A 82 2.44 12.66 4.10
C ALA A 82 3.27 11.37 3.97
N HIS A 83 2.87 10.28 4.65
CA HIS A 83 3.79 9.17 4.97
C HIS A 83 3.36 7.79 4.44
N TRP A 84 2.60 7.75 3.36
CA TRP A 84 2.10 6.51 2.75
C TRP A 84 3.12 5.75 1.87
N GLY A 85 4.18 6.43 1.44
CA GLY A 85 5.14 5.90 0.48
C GLY A 85 5.89 4.67 0.98
N LEU A 86 6.25 3.80 0.04
CA LEU A 86 7.26 2.76 0.21
C LEU A 86 8.69 3.33 0.21
N TYR A 87 8.86 4.50 -0.40
CA TYR A 87 10.06 5.32 -0.42
C TYR A 87 9.75 6.65 0.28
N ASP A 88 10.74 7.27 0.89
CA ASP A 88 10.56 8.61 1.44
C ASP A 88 10.56 9.69 0.34
N ALA A 89 10.46 10.96 0.75
CA ALA A 89 10.40 12.10 -0.17
C ALA A 89 11.71 12.29 -0.96
N ASP A 90 12.83 11.81 -0.42
CA ASP A 90 14.16 11.84 -1.04
C ASP A 90 14.42 10.59 -1.89
N ARG A 91 13.42 9.72 -2.03
CA ARG A 91 13.44 8.47 -2.81
C ARG A 91 14.28 7.37 -2.18
N GLU A 92 14.61 7.47 -0.91
CA GLU A 92 15.27 6.40 -0.19
C GLU A 92 14.26 5.31 0.18
N PRO A 93 14.63 4.02 0.03
CA PRO A 93 13.71 2.92 0.29
C PRO A 93 13.47 2.76 1.79
N LYS A 94 12.19 2.78 2.19
CA LYS A 94 11.77 2.39 3.54
C LYS A 94 11.81 0.87 3.70
N ARG A 95 11.65 0.39 4.93
CA ARG A 95 11.68 -1.04 5.25
C ARG A 95 10.77 -1.88 4.36
N ALA A 96 9.55 -1.44 4.08
CA ALA A 96 8.60 -2.17 3.26
C ALA A 96 9.08 -2.39 1.81
N ALA A 97 9.76 -1.39 1.21
CA ALA A 97 10.36 -1.51 -0.12
C ALA A 97 11.50 -2.52 -0.15
N ARG A 98 12.33 -2.55 0.91
CA ARG A 98 13.47 -3.47 1.03
C ARG A 98 13.07 -4.94 1.16
N GLU A 99 11.84 -5.20 1.59
CA GLU A 99 11.26 -6.55 1.72
C GLU A 99 10.53 -7.02 0.43
N LEU A 100 10.53 -6.21 -0.64
CA LEU A 100 9.90 -6.59 -1.90
C LEU A 100 10.73 -7.67 -2.61
N PRO A 101 10.08 -8.71 -3.16
CA PRO A 101 10.78 -9.63 -4.03
C PRO A 101 11.23 -8.89 -5.30
N PRO A 102 12.37 -9.28 -5.91
CA PRO A 102 12.72 -8.83 -7.24
C PRO A 102 11.59 -9.09 -8.22
N LEU A 103 11.45 -8.23 -9.22
CA LEU A 103 10.56 -8.51 -10.34
C LEU A 103 11.06 -9.78 -11.03
N THR A 104 10.30 -10.87 -10.88
CA THR A 104 10.50 -12.06 -11.69
C THR A 104 9.83 -11.83 -13.02
N SER A 105 10.51 -12.14 -14.13
CA SER A 105 9.85 -12.20 -15.44
C SER A 105 8.60 -13.09 -15.33
N PRO A 106 7.48 -12.74 -16.00
CA PRO A 106 6.36 -13.65 -16.08
C PRO A 106 6.83 -14.99 -16.68
N PRO A 107 6.29 -16.14 -16.23
CA PRO A 107 6.59 -17.41 -16.88
C PRO A 107 6.26 -17.29 -18.38
N SER A 108 7.18 -17.74 -19.23
CA SER A 108 6.92 -17.80 -20.67
C SER A 108 5.64 -18.59 -20.91
N PRO A 109 4.74 -18.11 -21.79
CA PRO A 109 3.61 -18.92 -22.20
C PRO A 109 4.10 -20.25 -22.82
N PRO A 110 3.33 -21.34 -22.68
CA PRO A 110 3.66 -22.65 -23.25
C PRO A 110 3.76 -22.62 -24.78
#